data_AF-A0A0Q7M9G5-F1
#
_entry.id   AF-A0A0Q7M9G5-F1
#
_cell.length_a   1.000
_cell.length_b   1.000
_cell.length_c   1.000
_cell.angle_alpha   90.00
_cell.angle_beta   90.00
_cell.angle_gamma   90.00
#
_symmetry.space_group_name_H-M   'P 1'
#
loop_
_entity.id
_entity.type
_entity.pdbx_description
1 polymer ?
#
loop_
_entity_poly.entity_id
_entity_poly.type
_entity_poly.pdbx_seq_one_letter_code
_entity_poly.pdbx_strand_id
1 'polypeptide(L)'
;MSGPVASSDVLNELRAALAPHGVFLRGTVSFADGEPAPVLTNGQAARTIVLMGNIGGSIWPAFERWRKGLPDRGGDNPLDLWSKTVITPVARQLGATAYFPSDPPFQPFQQWAMRAEGLKASPLGILIHPDYGLWHGYRGALGFDRHLVADTSVSQSHPCDHCLDKPCLSTCPANAILAAGFQVMPCRTHLKSLVGQAGCMQTGCIARNACPAGSTYRYSAQQLRFHMDALGL
;
A
#
# COMPACT_ATOMS: atom_id res chain seq x y z
N MET A 1 37.85 -1.65 6.04
CA MET A 1 37.22 -0.70 5.11
C MET A 1 36.32 -1.51 4.19
N SER A 2 35.02 -1.59 4.50
CA SER A 2 34.05 -2.23 3.61
C SER A 2 33.78 -1.25 2.47
N GLY A 3 34.00 -1.68 1.22
CA GLY A 3 33.68 -0.86 0.05
C GLY A 3 32.19 -0.49 -0.02
N PRO A 4 31.80 0.44 -0.91
CA PRO A 4 30.38 0.79 -1.08
C PRO A 4 29.58 -0.47 -1.45
N VAL A 5 28.58 -0.80 -0.63
CA VAL A 5 27.66 -1.91 -0.87
C VAL A 5 26.91 -1.65 -2.18
N ALA A 6 26.90 -2.62 -3.11
CA ALA A 6 26.26 -2.46 -4.40
C ALA A 6 24.74 -2.28 -4.25
N SER A 7 24.11 -1.55 -5.17
CA SER A 7 22.67 -1.27 -5.13
C SER A 7 21.81 -2.54 -5.14
N SER A 8 22.22 -3.58 -5.86
CA SER A 8 21.58 -4.89 -5.88
C SER A 8 21.56 -5.54 -4.50
N ASP A 9 22.64 -5.39 -3.74
CA ASP A 9 22.82 -6.05 -2.45
C ASP A 9 21.89 -5.44 -1.41
N VAL A 10 21.74 -4.11 -1.40
CA VAL A 10 20.80 -3.40 -0.52
C VAL A 10 19.35 -3.83 -0.78
N LEU A 11 18.94 -3.91 -2.05
CA LEU A 11 17.57 -4.29 -2.40
C LEU A 11 17.30 -5.78 -2.09
N ASN A 12 18.30 -6.64 -2.22
CA ASN A 12 18.21 -8.05 -1.85
C ASN A 12 18.15 -8.23 -0.33
N GLU A 13 18.95 -7.49 0.42
CA GLU A 13 18.91 -7.49 1.89
C GLU A 13 17.54 -7.00 2.38
N LEU A 14 16.98 -5.95 1.77
CA LEU A 14 15.61 -5.49 2.03
C LEU A 14 14.57 -6.57 1.78
N ARG A 15 14.62 -7.24 0.62
CA ARG A 15 13.70 -8.34 0.29
C ARG A 15 13.79 -9.45 1.33
N ALA A 16 15.01 -9.87 1.69
CA ALA A 16 15.24 -10.95 2.63
C ALA A 16 14.73 -10.61 4.03
N ALA A 17 14.99 -9.39 4.51
CA ALA A 17 14.56 -8.93 5.83
C ALA A 17 13.03 -8.81 5.94
N LEU A 18 12.34 -8.43 4.86
CA LEU A 18 10.90 -8.19 4.85
C LEU A 18 10.06 -9.42 4.50
N ALA A 19 10.65 -10.41 3.81
CA ALA A 19 9.96 -11.62 3.37
C ALA A 19 9.24 -12.40 4.50
N PRO A 20 9.83 -12.61 5.70
CA PRO A 20 9.15 -13.28 6.81
C PRO A 20 7.87 -12.60 7.28
N HIS A 21 7.73 -11.30 6.99
CA HIS A 21 6.59 -10.47 7.35
C HIS A 21 5.56 -10.34 6.21
N GLY A 22 5.82 -10.96 5.05
CA GLY A 22 4.96 -10.84 3.87
C GLY A 22 4.94 -9.41 3.29
N VAL A 23 5.96 -8.60 3.58
CA VAL A 23 6.13 -7.26 3.02
C VAL A 23 7.05 -7.36 1.81
N PHE A 24 6.61 -6.83 0.68
CA PHE A 24 7.32 -6.87 -0.60
C PHE A 24 7.79 -5.48 -0.99
N LEU A 25 8.90 -5.41 -1.74
CA LEU A 25 9.30 -4.20 -2.44
C LEU A 25 8.30 -3.93 -3.57
N ARG A 26 7.91 -2.67 -3.71
CA ARG A 26 6.89 -2.19 -4.63
C ARG A 26 7.44 -1.11 -5.57
N GLY A 27 8.70 -1.28 -5.96
CA GLY A 27 9.41 -0.40 -6.88
C GLY A 27 10.21 0.73 -6.21
N THR A 28 10.92 1.48 -7.05
CA THR A 28 11.84 2.53 -6.64
C THR A 28 11.56 3.82 -7.40
N VAL A 29 11.78 4.95 -6.74
CA VAL A 29 11.73 6.29 -7.34
C VAL A 29 13.09 6.92 -7.18
N SER A 30 13.73 7.27 -8.31
CA SER A 30 14.95 8.07 -8.32
C SER A 30 14.61 9.55 -8.50
N PHE A 31 15.33 10.40 -7.80
CA PHE A 31 15.19 11.85 -7.86
C PHE A 31 16.41 12.46 -8.56
N ALA A 32 16.17 13.31 -9.54
CA ALA A 32 17.23 14.06 -10.21
C ALA A 32 17.75 15.21 -9.33
N ASP A 33 18.94 15.72 -9.63
CA ASP A 33 19.46 16.89 -8.93
C ASP A 33 18.53 18.11 -9.18
N GLY A 34 18.12 18.76 -8.10
CA GLY A 34 17.18 19.90 -8.13
C GLY A 34 15.70 19.51 -8.21
N GLU A 35 15.37 18.23 -8.36
CA GLU A 35 13.99 17.74 -8.22
C GLU A 35 13.58 17.80 -6.73
N PRO A 36 12.36 18.28 -6.40
CA PRO A 36 11.84 18.18 -5.04
C PRO A 36 11.81 16.72 -4.57
N ALA A 37 12.55 16.43 -3.51
CA ALA A 37 12.68 15.11 -2.91
C ALA A 37 12.42 15.17 -1.40
N PRO A 38 11.98 14.06 -0.77
CA PRO A 38 11.80 14.03 0.67
C PRO A 38 13.12 14.24 1.40
N VAL A 39 13.07 14.94 2.52
CA VAL A 39 14.22 15.21 3.38
C VAL A 39 14.51 13.97 4.23
N LEU A 40 15.75 13.51 4.21
CA LEU A 40 16.26 12.42 5.01
C LEU A 40 16.54 12.88 6.46
N THR A 41 16.71 11.95 7.39
CA THR A 41 17.03 12.25 8.80
C THR A 41 18.36 13.01 8.97
N ASN A 42 19.25 12.94 7.99
CA ASN A 42 20.52 13.68 7.98
C ASN A 42 20.40 15.10 7.37
N GLY A 43 19.18 15.54 7.01
CA GLY A 43 18.90 16.85 6.41
C GLY A 43 19.13 16.94 4.90
N GLN A 44 19.63 15.88 4.25
CA GLN A 44 19.83 15.85 2.80
C GLN A 44 18.54 15.47 2.06
N ALA A 45 18.47 15.81 0.78
CA ALA A 45 17.44 15.32 -0.12
C ALA A 45 17.68 13.83 -0.46
N ALA A 46 16.63 13.01 -0.47
CA ALA A 46 16.72 11.63 -0.92
C ALA A 46 17.08 11.55 -2.41
N ARG A 47 18.02 10.68 -2.78
CA ARG A 47 18.31 10.33 -4.18
C ARG A 47 17.47 9.16 -4.66
N THR A 48 17.08 8.26 -3.76
CA THR A 48 16.19 7.14 -4.09
C THR A 48 15.23 6.87 -2.94
N ILE A 49 13.99 6.57 -3.31
CA ILE A 49 12.95 6.05 -2.42
C ILE A 49 12.58 4.64 -2.86
N VAL A 50 12.60 3.68 -1.93
CA VAL A 50 12.15 2.30 -2.15
C VAL A 50 10.81 2.12 -1.46
N LEU A 51 9.76 1.86 -2.23
CA LEU A 51 8.42 1.59 -1.72
C LEU A 51 8.29 0.14 -1.27
N MET A 52 7.50 -0.11 -0.23
CA MET A 52 7.18 -1.46 0.22
C MET A 52 5.79 -1.58 0.80
N GLY A 53 5.22 -2.77 0.71
CA GLY A 53 3.92 -3.08 1.27
C GLY A 53 3.42 -4.46 0.89
N ASN A 54 2.11 -4.65 1.00
CA ASN A 54 1.49 -5.96 0.82
C ASN A 54 1.06 -6.20 -0.64
N ILE A 55 1.10 -7.47 -1.02
CA ILE A 55 0.48 -8.02 -2.23
C ILE A 55 -0.61 -8.97 -1.75
N GLY A 56 -1.85 -8.71 -2.13
CA GLY A 56 -3.00 -9.40 -1.54
C GLY A 56 -2.96 -9.39 -0.02
N GLY A 57 -3.35 -10.51 0.59
CA GLY A 57 -3.31 -10.71 2.04
C GLY A 57 -1.96 -11.09 2.63
N SER A 58 -0.83 -10.85 1.93
CA SER A 58 0.49 -11.39 2.32
C SER A 58 0.94 -11.04 3.73
N ILE A 59 0.63 -9.83 4.21
CA ILE A 59 1.02 -9.38 5.55
C ILE A 59 0.15 -9.98 6.65
N TRP A 60 -1.05 -10.47 6.31
CA TRP A 60 -2.09 -10.83 7.27
C TRP A 60 -1.64 -11.90 8.28
N PRO A 61 -0.96 -13.00 7.87
CA PRO A 61 -0.52 -14.02 8.83
C PRO A 61 0.51 -13.49 9.83
N ALA A 62 1.47 -12.68 9.38
CA ALA A 62 2.51 -12.12 10.25
C ALA A 62 1.94 -11.05 11.19
N PHE A 63 1.09 -10.18 10.67
CA PHE A 63 0.38 -9.17 11.44
C PHE A 63 -0.50 -9.79 12.53
N GLU A 64 -1.32 -10.79 12.21
CA GLU A 64 -2.19 -11.43 13.19
C GLU A 64 -1.42 -12.17 14.29
N ARG A 65 -0.29 -12.83 13.94
CA ARG A 65 0.59 -13.45 14.95
C ARG A 65 1.16 -12.40 15.90
N TRP A 66 1.68 -11.29 15.37
CA TRP A 66 2.19 -10.19 16.18
C TRP A 66 1.09 -9.59 17.08
N ARG A 67 -0.09 -9.34 16.50
CA ARG A 67 -1.22 -8.73 17.18
C ARG A 67 -1.72 -9.55 18.37
N LYS A 68 -1.77 -10.89 18.22
CA LYS A 68 -2.17 -11.81 19.30
C LYS A 68 -1.20 -11.83 20.48
N GLY A 69 0.06 -11.45 20.26
CA GLY A 69 1.08 -11.40 21.30
C GLY A 69 1.06 -10.13 22.16
N LEU A 70 0.21 -9.15 21.85
CA LEU A 70 0.13 -7.87 22.56
C LEU A 70 -1.11 -7.79 23.47
N PRO A 71 -0.99 -7.23 24.68
CA PRO A 71 -2.10 -7.12 25.64
C PRO A 71 -3.35 -6.43 25.12
N ASP A 72 -3.20 -5.37 24.31
CA ASP A 72 -4.28 -4.55 23.74
C ASP A 72 -4.45 -4.77 22.22
N ARG A 73 -3.86 -5.85 21.68
CA ARG A 73 -3.82 -6.11 20.24
C ARG A 73 -3.24 -4.95 19.42
N GLY A 74 -2.32 -4.16 19.99
CA GLY A 74 -1.61 -3.09 19.30
C GLY A 74 -2.34 -1.73 19.28
N GLY A 75 -3.35 -1.55 20.13
CA GLY A 75 -4.04 -0.28 20.34
C GLY A 75 -4.91 0.16 19.16
N ASP A 76 -5.04 1.48 18.97
CA ASP A 76 -5.97 2.07 18.00
C ASP A 76 -5.55 1.90 16.54
N ASN A 77 -4.24 1.91 16.27
CA ASN A 77 -3.68 1.82 14.91
C ASN A 77 -2.70 0.64 14.80
N PRO A 78 -3.17 -0.60 15.04
CA PRO A 78 -2.27 -1.73 15.25
C PRO A 78 -1.50 -2.11 13.99
N LEU A 79 -2.09 -1.92 12.81
CA LEU A 79 -1.40 -2.20 11.55
C LEU A 79 -0.28 -1.19 11.29
N ASP A 80 -0.47 0.08 11.66
CA ASP A 80 0.55 1.13 11.51
C ASP A 80 1.68 0.94 12.52
N LEU A 81 1.34 0.60 13.76
CA LEU A 81 2.32 0.20 14.77
C LEU A 81 3.14 -1.00 14.30
N TRP A 82 2.48 -2.06 13.79
CA TRP A 82 3.16 -3.23 13.24
C TRP A 82 4.10 -2.88 12.08
N SER A 83 3.65 -2.06 11.13
CA SER A 83 4.52 -1.59 10.03
C SER A 83 5.79 -0.94 10.56
N LYS A 84 5.68 -0.08 11.57
CA LYS A 84 6.82 0.61 12.19
C LYS A 84 7.75 -0.37 12.90
N THR A 85 7.19 -1.35 13.60
CA THR A 85 7.98 -2.42 14.27
C THR A 85 8.76 -3.26 13.27
N VAL A 86 8.20 -3.54 12.09
CA VAL A 86 8.86 -4.33 11.04
C VAL A 86 9.88 -3.52 10.25
N ILE A 87 9.54 -2.30 9.83
CA ILE A 87 10.33 -1.55 8.85
C ILE A 87 11.43 -0.71 9.49
N THR A 88 11.20 -0.13 10.67
CA THR A 88 12.17 0.77 11.32
C THR A 88 13.52 0.10 11.63
N PRO A 89 13.58 -1.14 12.16
CA PRO A 89 14.85 -1.82 12.41
C PRO A 89 15.65 -2.04 11.12
N VAL A 90 14.97 -2.42 10.04
CA VAL A 90 15.59 -2.63 8.72
C VAL A 90 16.13 -1.31 8.16
N ALA A 91 15.37 -0.22 8.30
CA ALA A 91 15.82 1.12 7.92
C ALA A 91 17.12 1.50 8.63
N ARG A 92 17.18 1.29 9.96
CA ARG A 92 18.36 1.59 10.77
C ARG A 92 19.58 0.77 10.35
N GLN A 93 19.39 -0.54 10.14
CA GLN A 93 20.47 -1.44 9.69
C GLN A 93 21.10 -0.98 8.38
N LEU A 94 20.29 -0.45 7.47
CA LEU A 94 20.73 -0.03 6.14
C LEU A 94 21.13 1.44 6.04
N GLY A 95 21.04 2.19 7.15
CA GLY A 95 21.29 3.63 7.17
C GLY A 95 20.26 4.45 6.37
N ALA A 96 19.03 3.94 6.23
CA ALA A 96 17.96 4.58 5.48
C ALA A 96 17.01 5.39 6.38
N THR A 97 16.36 6.41 5.80
CA THR A 97 15.24 7.10 6.46
C THR A 97 13.94 6.36 6.18
N ALA A 98 13.20 5.98 7.22
CA ALA A 98 11.88 5.39 7.06
C ALA A 98 10.78 6.46 6.97
N TYR A 99 9.88 6.29 6.02
CA TYR A 99 8.64 7.07 5.89
C TYR A 99 7.44 6.13 5.98
N PHE A 100 6.38 6.58 6.65
CA PHE A 100 5.14 5.82 6.80
C PHE A 100 3.96 6.63 6.26
N PRO A 101 2.99 6.00 5.57
CA PRO A 101 1.79 6.71 5.10
C PRO A 101 0.96 7.35 6.21
N SER A 102 1.11 6.86 7.44
CA SER A 102 0.39 7.30 8.64
C SER A 102 1.01 8.51 9.34
N ASP A 103 2.21 8.95 8.94
CA ASP A 103 3.03 9.87 9.75
C ASP A 103 3.26 11.22 9.05
N PRO A 104 3.17 12.35 9.79
CA PRO A 104 3.61 13.64 9.28
C PRO A 104 5.15 13.79 9.31
N PRO A 105 5.74 14.60 8.41
CA PRO A 105 5.09 15.22 7.26
C PRO A 105 4.69 14.17 6.24
N PHE A 106 3.41 14.19 5.84
CA PHE A 106 2.84 13.16 4.97
C PHE A 106 3.52 13.16 3.62
N GLN A 107 3.96 11.97 3.20
CA GLN A 107 4.64 11.79 1.93
C GLN A 107 3.66 11.39 0.82
N PRO A 108 3.93 11.75 -0.45
CA PRO A 108 3.02 11.51 -1.56
C PRO A 108 3.12 10.06 -2.07
N PHE A 109 2.84 9.08 -1.21
CA PHE A 109 2.95 7.64 -1.50
C PHE A 109 2.26 7.22 -2.80
N GLN A 110 1.09 7.78 -3.10
CA GLN A 110 0.40 7.48 -4.36
C GLN A 110 1.19 7.98 -5.58
N GLN A 111 1.76 9.19 -5.53
CA GLN A 111 2.57 9.70 -6.64
C GLN A 111 3.85 8.90 -6.81
N TRP A 112 4.48 8.48 -5.71
CA TRP A 112 5.63 7.58 -5.76
C TRP A 112 5.27 6.23 -6.38
N ALA A 113 4.13 5.65 -6.00
CA ALA A 113 3.64 4.39 -6.57
C ALA A 113 3.37 4.50 -8.08
N MET A 114 2.74 5.59 -8.52
CA MET A 114 2.51 5.86 -9.94
C MET A 114 3.83 5.93 -10.73
N ARG A 115 4.87 6.55 -10.16
CA ARG A 115 6.21 6.62 -10.78
C ARG A 115 6.95 5.29 -10.77
N ALA A 116 6.91 4.59 -9.63
CA ALA A 116 7.68 3.37 -9.42
C ALA A 116 7.15 2.16 -10.19
N GLU A 117 5.83 2.07 -10.32
CA GLU A 117 5.15 0.89 -10.87
C GLU A 117 4.27 1.21 -12.10
N GLY A 118 4.16 2.48 -12.51
CA GLY A 118 3.32 2.90 -13.65
C GLY A 118 1.82 2.82 -13.38
N LEU A 119 1.41 2.82 -12.11
CA LEU A 119 0.01 2.63 -11.74
C LEU A 119 -0.83 3.87 -12.05
N LYS A 120 -2.14 3.66 -12.24
CA LYS A 120 -3.14 4.74 -12.31
C LYS A 120 -4.35 4.37 -11.46
N ALA A 121 -5.17 5.36 -11.14
CA ALA A 121 -6.35 5.18 -10.30
C ALA A 121 -7.46 4.45 -11.07
N SER A 122 -8.09 3.48 -10.41
CA SER A 122 -9.39 2.93 -10.81
C SER A 122 -10.53 3.90 -10.49
N PRO A 123 -11.77 3.65 -10.97
CA PRO A 123 -12.94 4.41 -10.54
C PRO A 123 -13.17 4.44 -9.02
N LEU A 124 -12.61 3.47 -8.26
CA LEU A 124 -12.66 3.46 -6.80
C LEU A 124 -11.68 4.44 -6.14
N GLY A 125 -10.85 5.15 -6.91
CA GLY A 125 -9.78 6.01 -6.38
C GLY A 125 -8.58 5.23 -5.83
N ILE A 126 -8.58 3.90 -5.94
CA ILE A 126 -7.47 3.03 -5.56
C ILE A 126 -6.60 2.79 -6.79
N LEU A 127 -5.28 2.94 -6.66
CA LEU A 127 -4.33 2.57 -7.72
C LEU A 127 -4.45 1.09 -8.04
N ILE A 128 -4.63 0.74 -9.31
CA ILE A 128 -4.89 -0.64 -9.75
C ILE A 128 -3.63 -1.24 -10.39
N HIS A 129 -3.18 -2.38 -9.86
CA HIS A 129 -2.03 -3.13 -10.39
C HIS A 129 -2.50 -4.11 -11.47
N PRO A 130 -1.73 -4.34 -12.55
CA PRO A 130 -2.08 -5.34 -13.58
C PRO A 130 -2.30 -6.74 -13.01
N ASP A 131 -1.38 -7.21 -12.17
CA ASP A 131 -1.45 -8.57 -11.60
C ASP A 131 -2.35 -8.66 -10.36
N TYR A 132 -2.18 -7.73 -9.42
CA TYR A 132 -2.82 -7.80 -8.10
C TYR A 132 -4.15 -7.03 -8.04
N GLY A 133 -4.54 -6.37 -9.14
CA GLY A 133 -5.75 -5.56 -9.20
C GLY A 133 -5.77 -4.49 -8.12
N LEU A 134 -6.88 -4.43 -7.39
CA LEU A 134 -7.08 -3.49 -6.28
C LEU A 134 -6.53 -4.02 -4.96
N TRP A 135 -5.92 -5.21 -4.94
CA TRP A 135 -5.59 -5.95 -3.72
C TRP A 135 -4.13 -5.82 -3.36
N HIS A 136 -3.72 -4.60 -3.07
CA HIS A 136 -2.37 -4.29 -2.62
C HIS A 136 -2.37 -3.01 -1.81
N GLY A 137 -1.25 -2.70 -1.17
CA GLY A 137 -1.10 -1.47 -0.41
C GLY A 137 0.37 -1.18 -0.09
N TYR A 138 0.63 0.04 0.34
CA TYR A 138 1.94 0.50 0.77
C TYR A 138 1.94 0.63 2.29
N ARG A 139 2.98 0.12 2.93
CA ARG A 139 3.13 0.11 4.40
C ARG A 139 4.29 0.97 4.88
N GLY A 140 5.21 1.33 3.98
CA GLY A 140 6.31 2.24 4.25
C GLY A 140 7.17 2.48 3.02
N ALA A 141 8.15 3.35 3.18
CA ALA A 141 9.16 3.66 2.18
C ALA A 141 10.51 3.90 2.87
N LEU A 142 11.60 3.59 2.18
CA LEU A 142 12.94 3.86 2.66
C LEU A 142 13.66 4.83 1.71
N GLY A 143 14.13 5.94 2.27
CA GLY A 143 14.93 6.94 1.58
C GLY A 143 16.43 6.72 1.76
N PHE A 144 17.14 6.88 0.66
CA PHE A 144 18.60 6.77 0.57
C PHE A 144 19.18 8.05 -0.04
N ASP A 145 20.35 8.45 0.46
CA ASP A 145 21.17 9.56 -0.07
C ASP A 145 21.99 9.15 -1.32
N ARG A 146 21.84 7.90 -1.76
CA ARG A 146 22.50 7.29 -2.92
C ARG A 146 21.50 6.75 -3.92
N HIS A 147 21.93 6.62 -5.17
CA HIS A 147 21.14 6.01 -6.23
C HIS A 147 21.10 4.49 -6.08
N LEU A 148 19.91 3.90 -5.98
CA LEU A 148 19.72 2.46 -6.09
C LEU A 148 19.12 2.13 -7.45
N VAL A 149 19.82 1.29 -8.22
CA VAL A 149 19.33 0.79 -9.51
C VAL A 149 18.48 -0.45 -9.23
N ALA A 150 17.21 -0.39 -9.61
CA ALA A 150 16.30 -1.52 -9.59
C ALA A 150 15.77 -1.78 -10.99
N ASP A 151 15.50 -3.04 -11.31
CA ASP A 151 14.77 -3.39 -12.53
C ASP A 151 13.33 -2.86 -12.40
N THR A 152 13.03 -1.81 -13.15
CA THR A 152 11.69 -1.25 -13.23
C THR A 152 10.92 -1.91 -14.37
N SER A 153 9.99 -2.81 -14.05
CA SER A 153 8.93 -3.17 -14.99
C SER A 153 7.79 -2.16 -14.83
N VAL A 154 7.82 -1.09 -15.63
CA VAL A 154 6.68 -0.16 -15.67
C VAL A 154 5.53 -0.87 -16.37
N SER A 155 4.38 -1.00 -15.69
CA SER A 155 3.20 -1.59 -16.32
C SER A 155 2.77 -0.73 -17.52
N GLN A 156 2.63 -1.35 -18.69
CA GLN A 156 2.20 -0.66 -19.90
C GLN A 156 0.67 -0.67 -20.10
N SER A 157 -0.06 -1.55 -19.41
CA SER A 157 -1.50 -1.72 -19.60
C SER A 157 -2.26 -1.40 -18.32
N HIS A 158 -3.28 -0.54 -18.43
CA HIS A 158 -4.16 -0.21 -17.32
C HIS A 158 -5.35 -1.17 -17.29
N PRO A 159 -5.60 -1.91 -16.19
CA PRO A 159 -6.62 -2.97 -16.17
C PRO A 159 -8.05 -2.52 -16.48
N CYS A 160 -8.40 -1.27 -16.22
CA CYS A 160 -9.74 -0.76 -16.54
C CYS A 160 -9.98 -0.62 -18.05
N ASP A 161 -8.92 -0.48 -18.85
CA ASP A 161 -9.03 -0.26 -20.30
C ASP A 161 -9.56 -1.52 -21.01
N HIS A 162 -9.36 -2.69 -20.40
CA HIS A 162 -9.81 -3.99 -20.89
C HIS A 162 -11.05 -4.50 -20.14
N CYS A 163 -11.57 -3.74 -19.18
CA CYS A 163 -12.77 -4.09 -18.41
C CYS A 163 -13.99 -3.41 -19.03
N LEU A 164 -14.69 -4.12 -19.92
CA LEU A 164 -15.85 -3.60 -20.64
C LEU A 164 -17.02 -3.33 -19.68
N ASP A 165 -17.38 -4.32 -18.87
CA ASP A 165 -18.58 -4.29 -18.02
C ASP A 165 -18.48 -3.33 -16.83
N LYS A 166 -17.26 -2.98 -16.41
CA LYS A 166 -16.96 -2.11 -15.25
C LYS A 166 -17.89 -2.38 -14.05
N PRO A 167 -17.94 -3.63 -13.54
CA PRO A 167 -18.92 -4.04 -12.54
C PRO A 167 -18.80 -3.24 -11.23
N CYS A 168 -17.65 -2.62 -10.95
CA CYS A 168 -17.49 -1.72 -9.81
C CYS A 168 -18.42 -0.48 -9.85
N LEU A 169 -18.88 -0.06 -11.03
CA LEU A 169 -19.80 1.07 -11.17
C LEU A 169 -21.25 0.68 -10.84
N SER A 170 -21.67 -0.53 -11.21
CA SER A 170 -23.06 -1.00 -11.09
C SER A 170 -23.35 -1.75 -9.79
N THR A 171 -22.33 -2.33 -9.15
CA THR A 171 -22.50 -3.16 -7.94
C THR A 171 -22.41 -2.37 -6.62
N CYS A 172 -22.12 -1.07 -6.67
CA CYS A 172 -22.02 -0.25 -5.47
C CYS A 172 -23.42 0.06 -4.90
N PRO A 173 -23.83 -0.49 -3.75
CA PRO A 173 -25.16 -0.23 -3.20
C PRO A 173 -25.36 1.22 -2.74
N ALA A 174 -24.27 1.97 -2.60
CA ALA A 174 -24.28 3.38 -2.25
C ALA A 174 -24.34 4.32 -3.47
N ASN A 175 -24.28 3.79 -4.70
CA ASN A 175 -24.06 4.55 -5.93
C ASN A 175 -22.89 5.55 -5.82
N ALA A 176 -21.86 5.16 -5.06
CA ALA A 176 -20.74 6.02 -4.69
C ALA A 176 -19.55 5.93 -5.67
N ILE A 177 -19.59 5.07 -6.67
CA ILE A 177 -18.50 4.89 -7.62
C ILE A 177 -19.02 5.33 -8.99
N LEU A 178 -18.46 6.42 -9.49
CA LEU A 178 -18.81 7.01 -10.78
C LEU A 178 -17.64 6.85 -11.75
N ALA A 179 -17.89 7.01 -13.04
CA ALA A 179 -16.82 7.09 -14.03
C ALA A 179 -15.82 8.23 -13.72
N ALA A 180 -16.31 9.32 -13.13
CA ALA A 180 -15.49 10.46 -12.69
C ALA A 180 -14.72 10.21 -11.37
N GLY A 181 -15.04 9.13 -10.64
CA GLY A 181 -14.35 8.76 -9.40
C GLY A 181 -15.27 8.41 -8.23
N PHE A 182 -14.63 8.11 -7.10
CA PHE A 182 -15.29 7.68 -5.87
C PHE A 182 -15.80 8.86 -5.02
N GLN A 183 -17.04 8.74 -4.56
CA GLN A 183 -17.74 9.72 -3.73
C GLN A 183 -17.75 9.26 -2.27
N VAL A 184 -16.94 9.91 -1.43
CA VAL A 184 -16.75 9.53 -0.02
C VAL A 184 -18.05 9.69 0.78
N MET A 185 -18.77 10.79 0.59
CA MET A 185 -19.96 11.11 1.40
C MET A 185 -21.10 10.09 1.22
N PRO A 186 -21.56 9.78 -0.02
CA PRO A 186 -22.57 8.74 -0.23
C PRO A 186 -22.14 7.37 0.34
N CYS A 187 -20.88 6.99 0.17
CA CYS A 187 -20.35 5.74 0.72
C CYS A 187 -20.44 5.72 2.25
N ARG A 188 -19.90 6.73 2.94
CA ARG A 188 -19.93 6.80 4.41
C ARG A 188 -21.35 6.83 4.96
N THR A 189 -22.27 7.56 4.31
CA THR A 189 -23.69 7.55 4.67
C THR A 189 -24.29 6.15 4.55
N HIS A 190 -24.04 5.46 3.44
CA HIS A 190 -24.52 4.09 3.25
C HIS A 190 -23.95 3.13 4.30
N LEU A 191 -22.65 3.21 4.63
CA LEU A 191 -22.03 2.34 5.62
C LEU A 191 -22.64 2.46 7.02
N LYS A 192 -23.20 3.63 7.38
CA LYS A 192 -23.92 3.85 8.65
C LYS A 192 -25.33 3.24 8.67
N SER A 193 -25.90 2.92 7.51
CA SER A 193 -27.23 2.31 7.42
C SER A 193 -27.22 0.84 7.85
N LEU A 194 -28.39 0.28 8.21
CA LEU A 194 -28.53 -1.14 8.52
C LEU A 194 -28.06 -2.05 7.37
N VAL A 195 -28.35 -1.66 6.11
CA VAL A 195 -27.92 -2.40 4.92
C VAL A 195 -26.39 -2.37 4.77
N GLY A 196 -25.77 -1.20 4.97
CA GLY A 196 -24.31 -1.06 4.93
C GLY A 196 -23.61 -1.84 6.04
N GLN A 197 -24.18 -1.82 7.25
CA GLN A 197 -23.70 -2.58 8.41
C GLN A 197 -23.80 -4.10 8.18
N ALA A 198 -24.87 -4.60 7.57
CA ALA A 198 -25.03 -6.02 7.25
C ALA A 198 -24.26 -6.46 5.99
N GLY A 199 -23.96 -5.53 5.07
CA GLY A 199 -23.30 -5.80 3.79
C GLY A 199 -21.82 -5.41 3.79
N CYS A 200 -21.53 -4.20 3.29
CA CYS A 200 -20.17 -3.72 3.06
C CYS A 200 -19.29 -3.77 4.32
N MET A 201 -19.83 -3.49 5.50
CA MET A 201 -19.05 -3.57 6.74
C MET A 201 -18.64 -5.00 7.10
N GLN A 202 -19.42 -6.02 6.73
CA GLN A 202 -19.09 -7.44 6.99
C GLN A 202 -18.13 -8.02 5.95
N THR A 203 -18.31 -7.65 4.69
CA THR A 203 -17.67 -8.33 3.54
C THR A 203 -16.64 -7.47 2.82
N GLY A 204 -16.39 -6.25 3.29
CA GLY A 204 -15.63 -5.24 2.56
C GLY A 204 -16.46 -4.57 1.47
N CYS A 205 -15.87 -3.60 0.77
CA CYS A 205 -16.54 -2.90 -0.32
C CYS A 205 -16.98 -3.89 -1.42
N ILE A 206 -18.31 -4.07 -1.58
CA ILE A 206 -18.92 -4.97 -2.57
C ILE A 206 -18.44 -4.65 -3.99
N ALA A 207 -18.36 -3.37 -4.33
CA ALA A 207 -17.90 -2.93 -5.64
C ALA A 207 -16.40 -3.18 -5.90
N ARG A 208 -15.56 -3.11 -4.86
CA ARG A 208 -14.15 -3.52 -4.95
C ARG A 208 -14.06 -5.03 -5.21
N ASN A 209 -14.87 -5.81 -4.49
CA ASN A 209 -14.97 -7.26 -4.68
C ASN A 209 -15.50 -7.64 -6.06
N ALA A 210 -16.32 -6.81 -6.69
CA ALA A 210 -16.81 -7.06 -8.05
C ALA A 210 -15.73 -6.88 -9.13
N CYS A 211 -14.61 -6.19 -8.83
CA CYS A 211 -13.52 -6.04 -9.78
C CYS A 211 -12.90 -7.41 -10.14
N PRO A 212 -12.78 -7.76 -11.44
CA PRO A 212 -12.20 -9.03 -11.86
C PRO A 212 -10.66 -9.04 -11.79
N ALA A 213 -10.02 -7.88 -11.95
CA ALA A 213 -8.58 -7.74 -11.91
C ALA A 213 -8.03 -8.14 -10.53
N GLY A 214 -7.04 -9.03 -10.51
CA GLY A 214 -6.42 -9.53 -9.29
C GLY A 214 -7.36 -10.26 -8.34
N SER A 215 -8.46 -10.85 -8.83
CA SER A 215 -9.45 -11.53 -7.98
C SER A 215 -8.86 -12.65 -7.10
N THR A 216 -7.78 -13.29 -7.54
CA THR A 216 -7.02 -14.30 -6.76
C THR A 216 -6.26 -13.70 -5.57
N TYR A 217 -6.00 -12.39 -5.58
CA TYR A 217 -5.29 -11.67 -4.51
C TYR A 217 -6.24 -11.05 -3.48
N ARG A 218 -7.55 -11.28 -3.60
CA ARG A 218 -8.56 -10.79 -2.66
C ARG A 218 -8.16 -11.08 -1.21
N TYR A 219 -8.35 -10.07 -0.38
CA TYR A 219 -8.09 -10.21 1.05
C TYR A 219 -9.07 -11.23 1.66
N SER A 220 -8.62 -11.91 2.71
CA SER A 220 -9.51 -12.79 3.46
C SER A 220 -10.66 -11.99 4.11
N ALA A 221 -11.77 -12.67 4.42
CA ALA A 221 -12.90 -12.02 5.10
C ALA A 221 -12.47 -11.35 6.42
N GLN A 222 -11.55 -11.96 7.16
CA GLN A 222 -11.02 -11.40 8.42
C GLN A 222 -10.25 -10.09 8.19
N GLN A 223 -9.41 -10.05 7.15
CA GLN A 223 -8.65 -8.86 6.81
C GLN A 223 -9.57 -7.74 6.27
N LEU A 224 -10.55 -8.08 5.44
CA LEU A 224 -11.56 -7.13 4.96
C LEU A 224 -12.31 -6.51 6.13
N ARG A 225 -12.81 -7.34 7.04
CA ARG A 225 -13.52 -6.89 8.24
C ARG A 225 -12.66 -5.97 9.08
N PHE A 226 -11.41 -6.35 9.35
CA PHE A 226 -10.47 -5.51 10.08
C PHE A 226 -10.32 -4.10 9.48
N HIS A 227 -10.21 -4.00 8.15
CA HIS A 227 -10.12 -2.69 7.49
C HIS A 227 -11.43 -1.90 7.55
N MET A 228 -12.58 -2.57 7.46
CA MET A 228 -13.89 -1.90 7.58
C MET A 228 -14.12 -1.36 8.99
N ASP A 229 -13.77 -2.13 10.03
CA ASP A 229 -13.91 -1.73 11.43
C ASP A 229 -13.08 -0.47 11.77
N ALA A 230 -11.96 -0.25 11.07
CA ALA A 230 -11.10 0.91 11.26
C ALA A 230 -11.66 2.24 10.70
N LEU A 231 -12.81 2.24 9.99
CA LEU A 231 -13.34 3.45 9.35
C LEU A 231 -13.95 4.48 10.31
N GLY A 232 -14.12 4.13 11.60
CA GLY A 232 -14.66 5.00 12.64
C GLY A 232 -15.94 5.70 12.19
N LEU A 233 -17.00 4.92 11.94
CA LEU A 233 -18.26 5.42 11.39
C LEU A 233 -19.14 6.07 12.43
#